data_AF-A0A538CTL6-F1
#
_entry.id   AF-A0A538CTL6-F1
#
_cell.length_a   1.000
_cell.length_b   1.000
_cell.length_c   1.000
_cell.angle_alpha   90.00
_cell.angle_beta   90.00
_cell.angle_gamma   90.00
#
_symmetry.space_group_name_H-M   'P 1'
#
loop_
_entity.id
_entity.type
_entity.pdbx_description
1 polymer ?
#
loop_
_entity_poly.entity_id
_entity_poly.type
_entity_poly.pdbx_seq_one_letter_code
_entity_poly.pdbx_strand_id
1 'polypeptide(L)'
;MSLYREAGRARRRRRIAIGVAIAAIALVVLIVVLATSGGPPSHADRVKSAKSAASEALDGLEVLTVEYGQAVRGGRVAAPTEYAGAKADVQRARSSLTGRKADFEAVDPAAYRRALATLDELAATVARRADIASAVRAARAALQPFAA
;
A
#
# COMPACT_ATOMS: atom_id res chain seq x y z
N MET A 1 40.49 21.20 -53.76
CA MET A 1 39.88 19.95 -53.27
C MET A 1 39.47 20.14 -51.81
N SER A 2 38.17 20.05 -51.48
CA SER A 2 37.64 20.43 -50.16
C SER A 2 37.77 19.29 -49.14
N LEU A 3 38.74 19.40 -48.24
CA LEU A 3 38.97 18.50 -47.10
C LEU A 3 38.24 18.97 -45.82
N TYR A 4 37.01 19.50 -45.92
CA TYR A 4 36.35 20.15 -44.78
C TYR A 4 34.93 19.65 -44.46
N ARG A 5 34.59 18.39 -44.78
CA ARG A 5 33.22 17.87 -44.56
C ARG A 5 33.07 16.48 -43.92
N GLU A 6 34.12 15.88 -43.37
CA GLU A 6 34.02 14.53 -42.77
C GLU A 6 34.07 14.47 -41.23
N ALA A 7 34.70 15.44 -40.56
CA ALA A 7 34.87 15.39 -39.10
C ALA A 7 33.53 15.41 -38.31
N GLY A 8 32.49 16.06 -38.83
CA GLY A 8 31.18 16.15 -38.19
C GLY A 8 30.34 14.86 -38.26
N ARG A 9 30.48 14.08 -39.35
CA ARG A 9 29.67 12.86 -39.57
C ARG A 9 30.15 11.69 -38.73
N ALA A 10 31.47 11.52 -38.59
CA ALA A 10 32.05 10.46 -37.76
C ALA A 10 31.70 10.65 -36.27
N ARG A 11 31.76 11.90 -35.78
CA ARG A 11 31.40 12.22 -34.39
C ARG A 11 29.91 12.02 -34.11
N ARG A 12 29.03 12.35 -35.06
CA ARG A 12 27.58 12.10 -34.97
C ARG A 12 27.25 10.61 -35.01
N ARG A 13 27.87 9.84 -35.91
CA ARG A 13 27.68 8.38 -35.99
C ARG A 13 28.15 7.66 -34.71
N ARG A 14 29.28 8.08 -34.14
CA ARG A 14 29.79 7.52 -32.87
C ARG A 14 28.85 7.82 -31.70
N ARG A 15 28.27 9.03 -31.62
CA ARG A 15 27.27 9.38 -30.59
C ARG A 15 25.98 8.58 -30.75
N ILE A 16 25.50 8.37 -31.98
CA ILE A 16 24.33 7.54 -32.25
C ILE A 16 24.61 6.08 -31.86
N ALA A 17 25.77 5.53 -32.23
CA ALA A 17 26.14 4.16 -31.88
C ALA A 17 26.22 3.94 -30.36
N ILE A 18 26.79 4.90 -29.61
CA ILE A 18 26.82 4.86 -28.15
C ILE A 18 25.40 4.95 -27.57
N GLY A 19 24.55 5.83 -28.10
CA GLY A 19 23.16 5.95 -27.67
C GLY A 19 22.36 4.67 -27.90
N VAL A 20 22.55 4.02 -29.06
CA VAL A 20 21.91 2.72 -29.38
C VAL A 20 22.42 1.61 -28.45
N ALA A 21 23.73 1.57 -28.16
CA ALA A 21 24.29 0.59 -27.23
C ALA A 21 23.73 0.75 -25.80
N ILE A 22 23.61 1.99 -25.31
CA ILE A 22 23.02 2.28 -23.99
C ILE A 22 21.53 1.89 -23.97
N ALA A 23 20.78 2.22 -25.02
CA ALA A 23 19.36 1.85 -25.12
C ALA A 23 19.16 0.33 -25.16
N ALA A 24 20.04 -0.40 -25.86
CA ALA A 24 20.00 -1.86 -25.91
C ALA A 24 20.29 -2.47 -24.53
N ILE A 25 21.27 -1.96 -23.79
CA ILE A 25 21.56 -2.41 -22.41
C ILE A 25 20.38 -2.13 -21.50
N ALA A 26 19.80 -0.93 -21.55
CA ALA A 26 18.62 -0.58 -20.75
C ALA A 26 17.42 -1.48 -21.07
N LEU A 27 17.22 -1.82 -22.34
CA LEU A 27 16.16 -2.73 -22.78
C LEU A 27 16.40 -4.16 -22.25
N VAL A 28 17.63 -4.66 -22.29
CA VAL A 28 17.98 -5.97 -21.73
C VAL A 28 17.75 -6.00 -20.22
N VAL A 29 18.18 -4.96 -19.49
CA VAL A 29 17.94 -4.84 -18.05
C VAL A 29 16.44 -4.84 -17.75
N LEU A 30 15.64 -4.10 -18.53
CA LEU A 30 14.18 -4.06 -18.37
C LEU A 30 13.54 -5.42 -18.62
N ILE A 31 13.95 -6.13 -19.69
CA ILE A 31 13.48 -7.48 -20.01
C ILE A 31 13.84 -8.47 -18.89
N VAL A 32 15.06 -8.39 -18.37
CA VAL A 32 15.51 -9.26 -17.26
C VAL A 32 14.70 -8.99 -16.01
N VAL A 33 14.46 -7.73 -15.63
CA VAL A 33 13.63 -7.37 -14.47
C VAL A 33 12.18 -7.85 -14.63
N LEU A 34 11.61 -7.74 -15.83
CA LEU A 34 10.27 -8.25 -16.13
C LEU A 34 10.19 -9.78 -16.17
N ALA A 35 11.27 -10.45 -16.59
CA ALA A 35 11.32 -11.91 -16.66
C ALA A 35 11.59 -12.57 -15.30
N THR A 36 12.41 -11.95 -14.44
CA THR A 36 12.73 -12.49 -13.10
C THR A 36 11.67 -12.17 -12.05
N SER A 37 10.74 -11.27 -12.36
CA SER A 37 9.56 -11.00 -11.52
C SER A 37 8.40 -11.97 -11.75
N GLY A 38 8.54 -12.93 -12.67
CA GLY A 38 7.46 -13.79 -13.16
C GLY A 38 7.36 -15.16 -12.50
N GLY A 39 6.80 -15.22 -11.29
CA GLY A 39 6.26 -16.43 -10.69
C GLY A 39 5.06 -16.08 -9.81
N PRO A 40 4.02 -16.92 -9.71
CA PRO A 40 2.97 -16.70 -8.72
C PRO A 40 3.62 -16.58 -7.33
N PRO A 41 3.22 -15.61 -6.49
CA PRO A 41 3.82 -15.43 -5.18
C PRO A 41 3.72 -16.72 -4.39
N SER A 42 4.82 -17.12 -3.76
CA SER A 42 4.87 -18.30 -2.91
C SER A 42 3.96 -18.11 -1.70
N HIS A 43 3.61 -19.20 -1.00
CA HIS A 43 2.83 -19.06 0.22
C HIS A 43 3.54 -18.16 1.26
N ALA A 44 4.86 -18.26 1.36
CA ALA A 44 5.66 -17.40 2.24
C ALA A 44 5.58 -15.92 1.86
N ASP A 45 5.58 -15.59 0.55
CA ASP A 45 5.40 -14.22 0.07
C ASP A 45 4.01 -13.68 0.43
N ARG A 46 2.98 -14.53 0.33
CA ARG A 46 1.61 -14.15 0.71
C ARG A 46 1.48 -13.90 2.22
N VAL A 47 2.07 -14.75 3.05
CA VAL A 47 2.13 -14.53 4.51
C VAL A 47 2.84 -13.22 4.83
N LYS A 48 3.99 -12.96 4.20
CA LYS A 48 4.75 -11.71 4.38
C LYS A 48 3.94 -10.48 3.93
N SER A 49 3.23 -10.59 2.80
CA SER A 49 2.36 -9.54 2.26
C SER A 49 1.17 -9.26 3.19
N ALA A 50 0.49 -10.30 3.67
CA ALA A 50 -0.61 -10.18 4.62
C ALA A 50 -0.13 -9.57 5.95
N LYS A 51 1.01 -10.02 6.47
CA LYS A 51 1.63 -9.48 7.68
C LYS A 51 1.95 -8.00 7.56
N SER A 52 2.64 -7.62 6.49
CA SER A 52 2.98 -6.21 6.21
C SER A 52 1.72 -5.33 6.15
N ALA A 53 0.65 -5.79 5.51
CA ALA A 53 -0.58 -5.03 5.40
C ALA A 53 -1.36 -4.97 6.72
N ALA A 54 -1.35 -6.05 7.50
CA ALA A 54 -1.96 -6.08 8.82
C ALA A 54 -1.23 -5.14 9.79
N SER A 55 0.11 -5.12 9.76
CA SER A 55 0.91 -4.15 10.54
C SER A 55 0.60 -2.71 10.15
N GLU A 56 0.57 -2.39 8.86
CA GLU A 56 0.22 -1.04 8.39
C GLU A 56 -1.19 -0.62 8.84
N ALA A 57 -2.16 -1.55 8.78
CA ALA A 57 -3.51 -1.31 9.29
C ALA A 57 -3.52 -1.08 10.81
N LEU A 58 -2.75 -1.86 11.58
CA LEU A 58 -2.63 -1.70 13.04
C LEU A 58 -2.03 -0.35 13.42
N ASP A 59 -0.98 0.09 12.73
CA ASP A 59 -0.35 1.40 12.93
C ASP A 59 -1.36 2.53 12.66
N GLY A 60 -2.14 2.42 11.57
CA GLY A 60 -3.22 3.37 11.27
C GLY A 60 -4.31 3.42 12.35
N LEU A 61 -4.64 2.28 12.96
CA LEU A 61 -5.60 2.23 14.08
C LEU A 61 -5.06 2.87 15.36
N GLU A 62 -3.74 2.92 15.57
CA GLU A 62 -3.13 3.65 16.68
C GLU A 62 -3.26 5.16 16.52
N VAL A 63 -2.95 5.68 15.34
CA VAL A 63 -3.14 7.09 15.00
C VAL A 63 -4.60 7.50 15.16
N LEU A 64 -5.53 6.68 14.63
CA LEU A 64 -6.97 6.90 14.75
C LEU A 64 -7.44 7.13 16.19
N THR A 65 -6.95 6.33 17.14
CA THR A 65 -7.39 6.47 18.54
C THR A 65 -7.04 7.81 19.15
N VAL A 66 -5.90 8.39 18.76
CA VAL A 66 -5.46 9.70 19.23
C VAL A 66 -6.23 10.80 18.53
N GLU A 67 -6.30 10.78 17.19
CA GLU A 67 -6.93 11.84 16.40
C GLU A 67 -8.44 11.92 16.65
N TYR A 68 -9.14 10.78 16.69
CA TYR A 68 -10.58 10.75 16.90
C TYR A 68 -10.98 11.28 18.28
N GLY A 69 -10.19 10.96 19.31
CA GLY A 69 -10.44 11.45 20.68
C GLY A 69 -10.32 12.98 20.80
N GLN A 70 -9.49 13.61 19.97
CA GLN A 70 -9.39 15.06 19.89
C GLN A 70 -10.49 15.66 19.01
N ALA A 71 -10.88 14.95 17.95
CA ALA A 71 -11.82 15.40 16.93
C ALA A 71 -13.29 15.37 17.36
N VAL A 72 -13.69 14.38 18.18
CA VAL A 72 -15.08 14.20 18.61
C VAL A 72 -15.22 14.36 20.12
N ARG A 73 -16.08 15.30 20.54
CA ARG A 73 -16.41 15.57 21.96
C ARG A 73 -17.91 15.49 22.18
N GLY A 74 -18.36 14.58 23.03
CA GLY A 74 -19.78 14.40 23.34
C GLY A 74 -20.65 14.13 22.09
N GLY A 75 -20.13 13.36 21.13
CA GLY A 75 -20.83 13.05 19.86
C GLY A 75 -20.84 14.17 18.83
N ARG A 76 -20.13 15.29 19.08
CA ARG A 76 -20.00 16.41 18.15
C ARG A 76 -18.58 16.51 17.61
N VAL A 77 -18.46 16.85 16.33
CA VAL A 77 -17.16 17.11 15.69
C VAL A 77 -16.68 18.49 16.15
N ALA A 78 -15.64 18.51 16.99
CA ALA A 78 -14.99 19.72 17.48
C ALA A 78 -13.83 20.14 16.58
N ALA A 79 -13.19 19.18 15.88
CA ALA A 79 -12.05 19.41 15.00
C ALA A 79 -12.31 18.69 13.65
N PRO A 80 -12.85 19.41 12.64
CA PRO A 80 -13.31 18.80 11.38
C PRO A 80 -12.21 18.13 10.55
N THR A 81 -11.01 18.70 10.56
CA THR A 81 -9.86 18.18 9.80
C THR A 81 -9.40 16.84 10.36
N GLU A 82 -9.28 16.74 11.68
CA GLU A 82 -8.89 15.55 12.43
C GLU A 82 -9.99 14.48 12.33
N TYR A 83 -11.26 14.88 12.32
CA TYR A 83 -12.35 13.94 12.06
C TYR A 83 -12.30 13.38 10.63
N ALA A 84 -11.94 14.21 9.64
CA ALA A 84 -11.72 13.74 8.28
C ALA A 84 -10.49 12.82 8.17
N GLY A 85 -9.41 13.13 8.89
CA GLY A 85 -8.21 12.29 9.06
C GLY A 85 -8.56 10.92 9.61
N ALA A 86 -9.26 10.88 10.74
CA ALA A 86 -9.77 9.65 11.36
C ALA A 86 -10.60 8.79 10.39
N LYS A 87 -11.48 9.40 9.59
CA LYS A 87 -12.24 8.66 8.55
C LYS A 87 -11.31 8.10 7.46
N ALA A 88 -10.33 8.89 7.03
CA ALA A 88 -9.37 8.49 6.01
C ALA A 88 -8.49 7.33 6.51
N ASP A 89 -8.09 7.32 7.78
CA ASP A 89 -7.26 6.27 8.36
C ASP A 89 -7.98 4.92 8.42
N VAL A 90 -9.27 4.91 8.82
CA VAL A 90 -10.07 3.67 8.75
C VAL A 90 -10.18 3.16 7.31
N GLN A 91 -10.38 4.06 6.34
CA GLN A 91 -10.43 3.67 4.92
C GLN A 91 -9.09 3.20 4.39
N ARG A 92 -7.97 3.78 4.85
CA ARG A 92 -6.62 3.34 4.49
C ARG A 92 -6.37 1.93 5.01
N ALA A 93 -6.64 1.68 6.29
CA ALA A 93 -6.53 0.35 6.89
C ALA A 93 -7.35 -0.70 6.11
N ARG A 94 -8.59 -0.38 5.76
CA ARG A 94 -9.44 -1.24 4.91
C ARG A 94 -8.83 -1.48 3.53
N SER A 95 -8.32 -0.42 2.90
CA SER A 95 -7.70 -0.47 1.57
C SER A 95 -6.44 -1.33 1.55
N SER A 96 -5.62 -1.28 2.61
CA SER A 96 -4.41 -2.12 2.75
C SER A 96 -4.77 -3.62 2.76
N LEU A 97 -5.90 -3.99 3.37
CA LEU A 97 -6.41 -5.37 3.36
C LEU A 97 -7.00 -5.75 2.00
N THR A 98 -7.90 -4.92 1.44
CA THR A 98 -8.58 -5.25 0.17
C THR A 98 -7.63 -5.24 -1.02
N GLY A 99 -6.60 -4.39 -1.00
CA GLY A 99 -5.55 -4.36 -2.03
C GLY A 99 -4.71 -5.63 -2.10
N ARG A 100 -4.70 -6.43 -1.02
CA ARG A 100 -3.99 -7.71 -0.90
C ARG A 100 -4.94 -8.87 -0.59
N LYS A 101 -6.20 -8.77 -1.02
CA LYS A 101 -7.25 -9.77 -0.77
C LYS A 101 -6.79 -11.21 -0.98
N ALA A 102 -6.17 -11.49 -2.13
CA ALA A 102 -5.72 -12.84 -2.48
C ALA A 102 -4.67 -13.40 -1.50
N ASP A 103 -3.85 -12.54 -0.91
CA ASP A 103 -2.83 -12.96 0.05
C ASP A 103 -3.44 -13.30 1.40
N PHE A 104 -4.37 -12.47 1.89
CA PHE A 104 -5.12 -12.75 3.12
C PHE A 104 -6.00 -14.00 2.99
N GLU A 105 -6.72 -14.17 1.88
CA GLU A 105 -7.56 -15.34 1.63
C GLU A 105 -6.77 -16.64 1.51
N ALA A 106 -5.52 -16.57 1.02
CA ALA A 106 -4.62 -17.72 0.97
C ALA A 106 -4.06 -18.12 2.35
N VAL A 107 -4.00 -17.19 3.31
CA VAL A 107 -3.52 -17.44 4.67
C VAL A 107 -4.65 -17.94 5.57
N ASP A 108 -5.71 -17.14 5.73
CA ASP A 108 -6.91 -17.54 6.47
C ASP A 108 -8.12 -16.71 5.96
N PRO A 109 -8.99 -17.31 5.13
CA PRO A 109 -10.13 -16.60 4.56
C PRO A 109 -11.20 -16.26 5.61
N ALA A 110 -11.30 -17.02 6.71
CA ALA A 110 -12.25 -16.72 7.77
C ALA A 110 -11.77 -15.54 8.63
N ALA A 111 -10.48 -15.51 8.99
CA ALA A 111 -9.90 -14.37 9.69
C ALA A 111 -9.93 -13.10 8.84
N TYR A 112 -9.70 -13.19 7.52
CA TYR A 112 -9.80 -12.06 6.61
C TYR A 112 -11.20 -11.43 6.61
N ARG A 113 -12.25 -12.27 6.48
CA ARG A 113 -13.64 -11.80 6.55
C ARG A 113 -13.96 -11.12 7.88
N ARG A 114 -13.48 -11.68 9.00
CA ARG A 114 -13.65 -11.07 10.33
C ARG A 114 -12.95 -9.70 10.41
N ALA A 115 -11.71 -9.59 9.93
CA ALA A 115 -10.97 -8.33 9.94
C ALA A 115 -11.69 -7.24 9.15
N LEU A 116 -12.16 -7.55 7.94
CA LEU A 116 -12.94 -6.59 7.14
C LEU A 116 -14.24 -6.18 7.84
N ALA A 117 -14.99 -7.13 8.39
CA ALA A 117 -16.24 -6.81 9.10
C ALA A 117 -16.00 -5.89 10.30
N THR A 118 -14.92 -6.10 11.06
CA THR A 118 -14.57 -5.22 12.19
C THR A 118 -14.13 -3.83 11.76
N LEU A 119 -13.43 -3.69 10.62
CA LEU A 119 -13.08 -2.38 10.05
C LEU A 119 -14.31 -1.65 9.51
N ASP A 120 -15.27 -2.37 8.92
CA ASP A 120 -16.54 -1.80 8.46
C ASP A 120 -17.39 -1.30 9.64
N GLU A 121 -17.46 -2.05 10.75
CA GLU A 121 -18.14 -1.60 11.96
C GLU A 121 -17.43 -0.40 12.60
N LEU A 122 -16.09 -0.37 12.59
CA LEU A 122 -15.32 0.78 13.05
C LEU A 122 -15.62 2.02 12.20
N ALA A 123 -15.67 1.88 10.87
CA ALA A 123 -16.03 2.97 9.96
C ALA A 123 -17.44 3.49 10.25
N ALA A 124 -18.40 2.59 10.47
CA ALA A 124 -19.77 2.94 10.84
C ALA A 124 -19.83 3.67 12.20
N THR A 125 -19.05 3.21 13.18
CA THR A 125 -18.95 3.81 14.51
C THR A 125 -18.39 5.23 14.45
N VAL A 126 -17.31 5.44 13.69
CA VAL A 126 -16.74 6.77 13.41
C VAL A 126 -17.78 7.66 12.73
N ALA A 127 -18.49 7.16 11.71
CA ALA A 127 -19.51 7.91 10.98
C ALA A 127 -20.68 8.36 11.87
N ARG A 128 -21.08 7.53 12.83
CA ARG A 128 -22.09 7.85 13.86
C ARG A 128 -21.57 8.75 14.98
N ARG A 129 -20.27 9.09 14.98
CA ARG A 129 -19.60 9.91 16.00
C ARG A 129 -19.70 9.29 17.41
N ALA A 130 -19.75 7.97 17.47
CA ALA A 130 -19.87 7.21 18.71
C ALA A 130 -18.50 6.92 19.34
N ASP A 131 -18.47 6.34 20.53
CA ASP A 131 -17.23 5.83 21.12
C ASP A 131 -16.66 4.69 20.27
N ILE A 132 -15.41 4.83 19.84
CA ILE A 132 -14.72 3.88 18.96
C ILE A 132 -13.92 2.83 19.71
N ALA A 133 -13.75 2.94 21.04
CA ALA A 133 -12.80 2.13 21.80
C ALA A 133 -13.05 0.61 21.63
N SER A 134 -14.30 0.17 21.72
CA SER A 134 -14.68 -1.23 21.53
C SER A 134 -14.47 -1.71 20.09
N ALA A 135 -14.82 -0.87 19.11
CA ALA A 135 -14.66 -1.20 17.69
C ALA A 135 -13.17 -1.29 17.30
N VAL A 136 -12.32 -0.39 17.80
CA VAL A 136 -10.87 -0.45 17.60
C VAL A 136 -10.27 -1.72 18.22
N ARG A 137 -10.66 -2.07 19.46
CA ARG A 137 -10.20 -3.31 20.10
C ARG A 137 -10.57 -4.55 19.28
N ALA A 138 -11.81 -4.60 18.76
CA ALA A 138 -12.25 -5.69 17.91
C ALA A 138 -11.45 -5.77 16.59
N ALA A 139 -11.22 -4.63 15.93
CA ALA A 139 -10.43 -4.58 14.70
C ALA A 139 -8.97 -5.01 14.93
N ARG A 140 -8.34 -4.53 16.01
CA ARG A 140 -6.98 -4.96 16.41
C ARG A 140 -6.92 -6.46 16.66
N ALA A 141 -7.86 -7.00 17.42
CA ALA A 141 -7.93 -8.44 17.71
C ALA A 141 -8.12 -9.28 16.44
N ALA A 142 -8.88 -8.79 15.47
CA ALA A 142 -9.09 -9.47 14.19
C ALA A 142 -7.87 -9.41 13.26
N LEU A 143 -7.01 -8.39 13.39
CA LEU A 143 -5.77 -8.24 12.61
C LEU A 143 -4.57 -8.98 13.20
N GLN A 144 -4.55 -9.18 14.52
CA GLN A 144 -3.45 -9.86 15.24
C GLN A 144 -2.98 -11.20 14.63
N PRO A 145 -3.87 -12.11 14.18
CA PRO A 145 -3.46 -13.38 13.59
C PRO A 145 -2.56 -13.24 12.35
N PHE A 146 -2.65 -12.12 11.63
CA PHE A 146 -1.83 -11.85 10.45
C PHE A 146 -0.53 -11.11 10.81
N ALA A 147 -0.49 -10.41 11.94
CA ALA A 147 0.66 -9.59 12.35
C ALA A 147 1.73 -10.38 13.12
N ALA A 148 1.41 -11.59 13.59
CA ALA A 148 2.31 -12.48 14.32
C ALA A 148 3.54 -12.91 13.50
#